data_AF-A0A5N8V9H5-F1
#
_entry.id   AF-A0A5N8V9H5-F1
#
_cell.length_a   1.000
_cell.length_b   1.000
_cell.length_c   1.000
_cell.angle_alpha   90.00
_cell.angle_beta   90.00
_cell.angle_gamma   90.00
#
_symmetry.space_group_name_H-M   'P 1'
#
loop_
_entity.id
_entity.type
_entity.pdbx_description
1 polymer ?
#
loop_
_entity_poly.entity_id
_entity_poly.type
_entity_poly.pdbx_seq_one_letter_code
_entity_poly.pdbx_strand_id
1 'polypeptide(L)'
;MVRDAGTGVRASAGRRRGADPADDARAGTRRATAGPSVSGSRLPADLPVRLLLVRATEAAVYTGDLRRCREAVQVAVRSGVGVPGVLAGITAAADGRYEVARDHLERAAGRRGPGIGREGGGRTDGGGDPTLLVHAGIAALMLGDHARAATATVRAVDSARVQGATATAAQAMEFRAYADFWTGRPRAAEAATAHALHQAYATGQDNGACHLQAALAMFAAITGDGDLCRERAAAARGYALAHGLGLPAALAQWALAFLDVVTGRFDTAATRLRALAGFGPGHGHRAVRHLATPHYVEAAVRTGDTRVARTAHADYHRWASAVRSADDLALSARCRALLTPGAGAVEHYRTALDLHAHGTRDFERARTEMLFGSALRRLRRRAEARDRLHGALAAFESFGAPHCADQARTELRALGTPASPARGLDDPTARLTAQQLLVARMAAEGATNREIAARLALSPRTIDHHLRGVFTRLGIRSRIELVRLLAEGGSPPG
;
A
#
# COMPACT_ATOMS: atom_id res chain seq x y z
N MET A 1 -55.45 -49.39 3.17
CA MET A 1 -55.78 -49.85 1.81
C MET A 1 -54.46 -50.11 1.11
N VAL A 2 -53.78 -51.27 1.20
CA VAL A 2 -54.16 -52.67 0.92
C VAL A 2 -54.84 -52.85 -0.44
N ARG A 3 -54.04 -53.34 -1.40
CA ARG A 3 -54.34 -54.15 -2.61
C ARG A 3 -53.09 -54.06 -3.51
N ASP A 4 -52.58 -55.08 -4.18
CA ASP A 4 -52.95 -56.49 -4.28
C ASP A 4 -51.75 -57.25 -4.88
N ALA A 5 -51.69 -58.55 -4.61
CA ALA A 5 -50.70 -59.47 -5.15
C ALA A 5 -51.20 -60.11 -6.46
N GLY A 6 -50.28 -60.65 -7.27
CA GLY A 6 -50.66 -61.69 -8.24
C GLY A 6 -49.72 -61.92 -9.42
N THR A 7 -48.89 -62.98 -9.30
CA THR A 7 -48.66 -64.09 -10.27
C THR A 7 -48.28 -63.78 -11.73
N GLY A 8 -47.28 -64.39 -12.36
CA GLY A 8 -46.43 -65.56 -12.08
C GLY A 8 -45.96 -66.18 -13.43
N VAL A 9 -45.26 -67.33 -13.33
CA VAL A 9 -44.80 -68.26 -14.40
C VAL A 9 -43.49 -67.84 -15.10
N ARG A 10 -42.30 -68.44 -14.83
CA ARG A 10 -41.76 -69.84 -14.92
C ARG A 10 -41.21 -70.21 -16.31
N ALA A 11 -39.91 -70.54 -16.37
CA ALA A 11 -39.28 -71.75 -16.96
C ALA A 11 -37.74 -71.57 -16.92
N SER A 12 -36.95 -72.28 -16.09
CA SER A 12 -36.38 -73.64 -16.29
C SER A 12 -35.60 -73.79 -17.60
N ALA A 13 -34.41 -74.36 -17.73
CA ALA A 13 -33.48 -75.14 -16.91
C ALA A 13 -32.11 -75.07 -17.65
N GLY A 14 -30.95 -75.29 -17.04
CA GLY A 14 -30.42 -76.64 -16.89
C GLY A 14 -28.88 -76.67 -16.86
N ARG A 15 -28.38 -77.14 -15.72
CA ARG A 15 -27.10 -77.79 -15.37
C ARG A 15 -26.13 -78.21 -16.49
N ARG A 16 -24.82 -78.09 -16.20
CA ARG A 16 -23.81 -79.18 -16.02
C ARG A 16 -22.46 -78.58 -15.59
N ARG A 17 -21.91 -78.95 -14.41
CA ARG A 17 -20.72 -79.82 -14.19
C ARG A 17 -19.56 -79.47 -15.15
N GLY A 18 -18.38 -78.99 -14.76
CA GLY A 18 -17.57 -79.24 -13.57
C GLY A 18 -16.27 -79.89 -14.04
N ALA A 19 -15.12 -79.22 -13.91
CA ALA A 19 -13.77 -79.78 -13.92
C ALA A 19 -12.74 -78.65 -13.73
N ASP A 20 -11.91 -78.79 -12.71
CA ASP A 20 -10.55 -78.24 -12.64
C ASP A 20 -9.64 -79.49 -12.64
N PRO A 21 -8.50 -79.51 -13.36
CA PRO A 21 -7.27 -79.22 -12.62
C PRO A 21 -6.09 -78.66 -13.45
N ALA A 22 -5.11 -78.13 -12.71
CA ALA A 22 -3.65 -78.31 -12.89
C ALA A 22 -2.91 -77.60 -14.05
N ASP A 23 -2.09 -76.65 -13.61
CA ASP A 23 -0.62 -76.65 -13.69
C ASP A 23 0.14 -76.20 -14.96
N ASP A 24 1.08 -75.31 -14.66
CA ASP A 24 2.37 -75.01 -15.26
C ASP A 24 2.59 -74.34 -16.64
N ALA A 25 3.27 -73.19 -16.54
CA ALA A 25 4.32 -72.65 -17.39
C ALA A 25 4.06 -72.38 -18.89
N ARG A 26 4.08 -71.09 -19.27
CA ARG A 26 5.18 -70.47 -20.05
C ARG A 26 4.93 -68.99 -20.37
N ALA A 27 6.02 -68.24 -20.32
CA ALA A 27 6.12 -66.82 -20.62
C ALA A 27 5.66 -66.47 -22.06
N GLY A 28 4.94 -65.35 -22.18
CA GLY A 28 4.51 -64.79 -23.46
C GLY A 28 4.11 -63.32 -23.31
N THR A 29 5.09 -62.44 -23.49
CA THR A 29 4.98 -60.98 -23.47
C THR A 29 3.93 -60.48 -24.48
N ARG A 30 2.78 -59.95 -24.01
CA ARG A 30 1.96 -59.01 -24.79
C ARG A 30 1.36 -57.91 -23.91
N ARG A 31 1.79 -56.71 -24.23
CA ARG A 31 1.41 -55.39 -23.71
C ARG A 31 -0.03 -55.09 -24.17
N ALA A 32 -0.95 -54.85 -23.25
CA ALA A 32 -2.31 -54.35 -23.53
C ALA A 32 -2.71 -53.25 -22.54
N THR A 33 -2.49 -52.01 -22.98
CA THR A 33 -3.31 -50.80 -22.75
C THR A 33 -4.08 -50.67 -21.43
N ALA A 34 -3.41 -50.11 -20.41
CA ALA A 34 -4.09 -49.33 -19.39
C ALA A 34 -4.37 -47.93 -19.95
N GLY A 35 -5.65 -47.57 -20.11
CA GLY A 35 -6.04 -46.20 -20.44
C GLY A 35 -5.61 -45.23 -19.32
N PRO A 36 -5.31 -43.97 -19.64
CA PRO A 36 -4.90 -43.02 -18.62
C PRO A 36 -6.11 -42.70 -17.74
N SER A 37 -6.11 -43.24 -16.52
CA SER A 37 -6.92 -42.68 -15.46
C SER A 37 -6.36 -41.29 -15.17
N VAL A 38 -7.05 -40.27 -15.69
CA VAL A 38 -6.83 -38.88 -15.29
C VAL A 38 -7.20 -38.81 -13.82
N SER A 39 -6.18 -38.96 -12.97
CA SER A 39 -6.26 -38.66 -11.54
C SER A 39 -6.48 -37.15 -11.42
N GLY A 40 -7.76 -36.75 -11.52
CA GLY A 40 -8.19 -35.41 -11.19
C GLY A 40 -7.88 -35.19 -9.72
N SER A 41 -6.86 -34.39 -9.42
CA SER A 41 -6.62 -33.85 -8.10
C SER A 41 -7.87 -33.10 -7.66
N ARG A 42 -8.73 -33.76 -6.88
CA ARG A 42 -9.85 -33.07 -6.23
C ARG A 42 -9.23 -32.05 -5.29
N LEU A 43 -9.39 -30.77 -5.64
CA LEU A 43 -9.10 -29.66 -4.73
C LEU A 43 -9.77 -29.94 -3.38
N PRO A 44 -9.14 -29.63 -2.24
CA PRO A 44 -9.74 -29.87 -0.93
C PRO A 44 -11.13 -29.22 -0.89
N ALA A 45 -12.10 -29.92 -0.29
CA ALA A 45 -13.52 -29.58 -0.38
C ALA A 45 -13.88 -28.17 0.16
N ASP A 46 -12.99 -27.57 0.95
CA ASP A 46 -13.14 -26.23 1.52
C ASP A 46 -12.54 -25.10 0.66
N LEU A 47 -11.78 -25.41 -0.40
CA LEU A 47 -11.03 -24.41 -1.18
C LEU A 47 -11.93 -23.34 -1.83
N PRO A 48 -13.07 -23.67 -2.47
CA PRO A 48 -13.95 -22.64 -3.06
C PRO A 48 -14.51 -21.68 -2.02
N VAL A 49 -14.92 -22.20 -0.85
CA VAL A 49 -15.45 -21.40 0.26
C VAL A 49 -14.35 -20.50 0.83
N ARG A 50 -13.13 -21.03 0.99
CA ARG A 50 -11.95 -20.22 1.40
C ARG A 50 -11.67 -19.08 0.44
N LEU A 51 -11.66 -19.34 -0.87
CA LEU A 51 -11.41 -18.32 -1.89
C LEU A 51 -12.49 -17.23 -1.88
N LEU A 52 -13.76 -17.60 -1.71
CA LEU A 52 -14.85 -16.64 -1.55
C LEU A 52 -14.69 -15.77 -0.30
N LEU A 53 -14.26 -16.35 0.83
CA LEU A 53 -13.96 -15.60 2.05
C LEU A 53 -12.77 -14.64 1.87
N VAL A 54 -11.75 -15.04 1.12
CA VAL A 54 -10.62 -14.17 0.74
C VAL A 54 -11.11 -12.99 -0.09
N ARG A 55 -11.96 -13.20 -1.10
CA ARG A 55 -12.57 -12.11 -1.89
C ARG A 55 -13.49 -11.22 -1.07
N ALA A 56 -14.28 -11.79 -0.15
CA ALA A 56 -15.08 -11.00 0.78
C ALA A 56 -14.21 -10.12 1.69
N THR A 57 -13.04 -10.62 2.10
CA THR A 57 -12.05 -9.86 2.87
C THR A 57 -11.53 -8.67 2.06
N GLU A 58 -11.20 -8.88 0.78
CA GLU A 58 -10.78 -7.80 -0.12
C GLU A 58 -11.86 -6.73 -0.25
N ALA A 59 -13.09 -7.13 -0.56
CA ALA A 59 -14.21 -6.19 -0.67
C ALA A 59 -14.40 -5.37 0.61
N ALA A 60 -14.27 -6.00 1.78
CA ALA A 60 -14.36 -5.30 3.06
C ALA A 60 -13.20 -4.33 3.31
N VAL A 61 -11.98 -4.66 2.87
CA VAL A 61 -10.82 -3.75 2.89
C VAL A 61 -11.06 -2.52 2.02
N TYR A 62 -11.52 -2.68 0.76
CA TYR A 62 -11.74 -1.55 -0.14
C TYR A 62 -12.88 -0.64 0.35
N THR A 63 -13.97 -1.23 0.83
CA THR A 63 -15.13 -0.47 1.31
C THR A 63 -14.89 0.14 2.69
N GLY A 64 -13.96 -0.40 3.49
CA GLY A 64 -13.80 -0.03 4.89
C GLY A 64 -14.95 -0.49 5.78
N ASP A 65 -15.78 -1.44 5.31
CA ASP A 65 -16.96 -1.91 6.04
C ASP A 65 -16.63 -3.02 7.06
N LEU A 66 -16.40 -2.60 8.30
CA LEU A 66 -16.11 -3.50 9.42
C LEU A 66 -17.28 -4.42 9.79
N ARG A 67 -18.53 -4.07 9.45
CA ARG A 67 -19.68 -4.95 9.67
C ARG A 67 -19.60 -6.17 8.77
N ARG A 68 -19.25 -5.98 7.49
CA ARG A 68 -19.08 -7.07 6.52
C ARG A 68 -17.94 -8.00 6.89
N CYS A 69 -16.87 -7.49 7.52
CA CYS A 69 -15.83 -8.33 8.10
C CYS A 69 -16.40 -9.32 9.12
N ARG A 70 -17.22 -8.84 10.08
CA ARG A 70 -17.84 -9.71 11.10
C ARG A 70 -18.77 -10.74 10.49
N GLU A 71 -19.59 -10.34 9.52
CA GLU A 71 -20.48 -11.26 8.80
C GLU A 71 -19.69 -12.36 8.08
N ALA A 72 -18.58 -12.02 7.41
CA ALA A 72 -17.72 -12.99 6.74
C ALA A 72 -17.03 -13.96 7.73
N VAL A 73 -16.60 -13.48 8.91
CA VAL A 73 -16.09 -14.35 9.99
C VAL A 73 -17.16 -15.35 10.43
N GLN A 74 -18.41 -14.89 10.63
CA GLN A 74 -19.50 -15.78 11.02
C GLN A 74 -19.82 -16.83 9.94
N VAL A 75 -19.77 -16.46 8.66
CA VAL A 75 -19.93 -17.40 7.55
C VAL A 75 -18.82 -18.45 7.58
N ALA A 76 -17.57 -18.06 7.76
CA ALA A 76 -16.45 -18.99 7.87
C ALA A 76 -16.65 -20.00 9.01
N VAL A 77 -17.04 -19.51 10.19
CA VAL A 77 -17.32 -20.35 11.37
C VAL A 77 -18.47 -21.34 11.11
N ARG A 78 -19.60 -20.87 10.58
CA ARG A 78 -20.76 -21.74 10.28
C ARG A 78 -20.44 -22.80 9.23
N SER A 79 -19.58 -22.48 8.27
CA SER A 79 -19.16 -23.40 7.21
C SER A 79 -18.03 -24.34 7.64
N GLY A 80 -17.53 -24.26 8.88
CA GLY A 80 -16.41 -25.08 9.35
C GLY A 80 -15.07 -24.76 8.68
N VAL A 81 -14.95 -23.59 8.03
CA VAL A 81 -13.77 -23.18 7.27
C VAL A 81 -12.90 -22.25 8.13
N GLY A 82 -11.59 -22.45 8.08
CA GLY A 82 -10.64 -21.56 8.75
C GLY A 82 -10.76 -20.11 8.27
N VAL A 83 -10.95 -19.18 9.21
CA VAL A 83 -11.07 -17.74 8.91
C VAL A 83 -9.76 -17.22 8.29
N PRO A 84 -9.79 -16.54 7.14
CA PRO A 84 -8.61 -15.89 6.58
C PRO A 84 -7.95 -14.96 7.60
N GLY A 85 -6.61 -15.04 7.73
CA GLY A 85 -5.89 -14.33 8.78
C GLY A 85 -6.03 -12.80 8.71
N VAL A 86 -6.06 -12.22 7.50
CA VAL A 86 -6.32 -10.79 7.30
C VAL A 86 -7.72 -10.41 7.80
N LEU A 87 -8.73 -11.21 7.49
CA LEU A 87 -10.12 -10.99 7.92
C LEU A 87 -10.25 -11.02 9.44
N ALA A 88 -9.65 -12.04 10.07
CA ALA A 88 -9.63 -12.17 11.52
C ALA A 88 -8.88 -11.00 12.18
N GLY A 89 -7.74 -10.59 11.60
CA GLY A 89 -6.92 -9.46 12.04
C GLY A 89 -7.68 -8.13 12.00
N ILE A 90 -8.28 -7.80 10.86
CA ILE A 90 -9.08 -6.57 10.69
C ILE A 90 -10.26 -6.55 11.66
N THR A 91 -10.95 -7.68 11.83
CA THR A 91 -12.09 -7.78 12.74
C THR A 91 -11.66 -7.57 14.20
N ALA A 92 -10.57 -8.21 14.63
CA ALA A 92 -10.05 -8.01 15.98
C ALA A 92 -9.56 -6.56 16.22
N ALA A 93 -8.88 -5.96 15.25
CA ALA A 93 -8.47 -4.55 15.33
C ALA A 93 -9.68 -3.61 15.39
N ALA A 94 -10.74 -3.93 14.65
CA ALA A 94 -12.01 -3.21 14.69
C ALA A 94 -12.66 -3.22 16.08
N ASP A 95 -12.50 -4.31 16.83
CA ASP A 95 -13.01 -4.44 18.20
C ASP A 95 -12.04 -3.86 19.25
N GLY A 96 -10.91 -3.28 18.83
CA GLY A 96 -9.87 -2.78 19.75
C GLY A 96 -9.02 -3.88 20.40
N ARG A 97 -9.17 -5.15 19.96
CA ARG A 97 -8.39 -6.30 20.43
C ARG A 97 -7.08 -6.40 19.66
N TYR A 98 -6.20 -5.42 19.83
CA TYR A 98 -5.01 -5.26 18.99
C TYR A 98 -3.99 -6.41 19.11
N GLU A 99 -3.83 -7.03 20.28
CA GLU A 99 -2.94 -8.21 20.42
C GLU A 99 -3.45 -9.41 19.62
N VAL A 100 -4.75 -9.70 19.71
CA VAL A 100 -5.38 -10.77 18.92
C VAL A 100 -5.27 -10.45 17.42
N ALA A 101 -5.46 -9.18 17.05
CA ALA A 101 -5.28 -8.74 15.67
C ALA A 101 -3.85 -9.01 15.17
N ARG A 102 -2.85 -8.63 15.96
CA ARG A 102 -1.44 -8.85 15.67
C ARG A 102 -1.14 -10.33 15.42
N ASP A 103 -1.59 -11.23 16.28
CA ASP A 103 -1.33 -12.66 16.11
C ASP A 103 -1.90 -13.23 14.80
N HIS A 104 -3.10 -12.78 14.41
CA HIS A 104 -3.70 -13.18 13.14
C HIS A 104 -2.96 -12.59 11.93
N LEU A 105 -2.55 -11.32 12.01
CA LEU A 105 -1.81 -10.64 10.96
C LEU A 105 -0.39 -11.22 10.80
N GLU A 106 0.31 -11.57 11.89
CA GLU A 106 1.64 -12.17 11.81
C GLU A 106 1.61 -13.51 11.08
N ARG A 107 0.59 -14.33 11.38
CA ARG A 107 0.31 -15.59 10.69
C ARG A 107 -0.01 -15.36 9.21
N ALA A 108 -0.83 -14.37 8.89
CA ALA A 108 -1.22 -14.03 7.52
C ALA A 108 -0.05 -13.49 6.67
N ALA A 109 0.81 -12.66 7.28
CA ALA A 109 1.96 -12.07 6.62
C ALA A 109 3.09 -13.11 6.38
N GLY A 110 2.98 -14.34 6.91
CA GLY A 110 4.02 -15.38 6.87
C GLY A 110 4.63 -15.62 5.48
N ARG A 111 5.87 -16.15 5.41
CA ARG A 111 6.67 -16.26 4.17
C ARG A 111 6.00 -17.03 3.01
N ARG A 112 4.85 -17.68 3.21
CA ARG A 112 4.12 -18.42 2.16
C ARG A 112 2.69 -17.90 1.91
N GLY A 113 2.27 -16.77 2.49
CA GLY A 113 0.86 -16.43 2.62
C GLY A 113 0.21 -17.16 3.81
N PRO A 114 -1.08 -16.96 4.12
CA PRO A 114 -1.78 -17.69 5.17
C PRO A 114 -1.56 -19.20 4.96
N GLY A 115 -1.00 -19.86 5.97
CA GLY A 115 -0.51 -21.22 5.89
C GLY A 115 -1.52 -22.17 5.24
N ILE A 116 -1.17 -22.67 4.05
CA ILE A 116 -1.62 -24.00 3.63
C ILE A 116 -1.00 -24.94 4.66
N GLY A 117 -1.86 -25.61 5.43
CA GLY A 117 -1.45 -26.58 6.44
C GLY A 117 -0.45 -27.56 5.84
N ARG A 118 0.55 -27.90 6.65
CA ARG A 118 1.60 -28.86 6.31
C ARG A 118 1.02 -30.28 6.34
N GLU A 119 0.14 -30.62 5.41
CA GLU A 119 -0.35 -31.97 5.20
C GLU A 119 -0.31 -32.27 3.70
N GLY A 120 0.78 -32.89 3.26
CA GLY A 120 1.02 -33.25 1.86
C GLY A 120 2.39 -32.77 1.39
N GLY A 121 3.40 -33.63 1.55
CA GLY A 121 4.76 -33.41 1.08
C GLY A 121 4.86 -33.43 -0.45
N GLY A 122 4.32 -32.41 -1.11
CA GLY A 122 4.52 -32.13 -2.52
C GLY A 122 5.38 -30.88 -2.69
N ARG A 123 6.54 -31.02 -3.33
CA ARG A 123 7.28 -29.88 -3.88
C ARG A 123 6.39 -29.19 -4.92
N THR A 124 5.82 -28.03 -4.60
CA THR A 124 5.32 -27.11 -5.61
C THR A 124 6.46 -26.15 -5.96
N ASP A 125 7.14 -26.44 -7.06
CA ASP A 125 8.05 -25.50 -7.70
C ASP A 125 7.25 -24.27 -8.19
N GLY A 126 7.70 -23.06 -7.80
CA GLY A 126 7.17 -21.77 -8.29
C GLY A 126 6.27 -21.02 -7.30
N GLY A 127 6.59 -19.74 -7.04
CA GLY A 127 5.97 -18.81 -6.08
C GLY A 127 4.50 -19.07 -5.71
N GLY A 128 4.20 -19.10 -4.40
CA GLY A 128 2.85 -19.36 -3.87
C GLY A 128 1.72 -18.50 -4.47
N ASP A 129 0.47 -18.87 -4.18
CA ASP A 129 -0.72 -18.23 -4.75
C ASP A 129 -0.65 -16.68 -4.68
N PRO A 130 -0.81 -15.98 -5.81
CA PRO A 130 -0.60 -14.53 -5.86
C PRO A 130 -1.62 -13.76 -5.03
N THR A 131 -2.86 -14.25 -4.90
CA THR A 131 -3.90 -13.64 -4.04
C THR A 131 -3.50 -13.73 -2.57
N LEU A 132 -3.02 -14.91 -2.14
CA LEU A 132 -2.53 -15.12 -0.78
C LEU A 132 -1.31 -14.24 -0.46
N LEU A 133 -0.45 -13.98 -1.45
CA LEU A 133 0.70 -13.08 -1.31
C LEU A 133 0.27 -11.60 -1.22
N VAL A 134 -0.77 -11.17 -1.96
CA VAL A 134 -1.39 -9.84 -1.77
C VAL A 134 -1.88 -9.68 -0.34
N HIS A 135 -2.59 -10.69 0.19
CA HIS A 135 -3.08 -10.66 1.58
C HIS A 135 -1.96 -10.65 2.61
N ALA A 136 -0.85 -11.34 2.34
CA ALA A 136 0.34 -11.25 3.18
C ALA A 136 0.92 -9.82 3.17
N GLY A 137 0.90 -9.15 2.03
CA GLY A 137 1.27 -7.73 1.89
C GLY A 137 0.37 -6.81 2.72
N ILE A 138 -0.95 -6.98 2.62
CA ILE A 138 -1.94 -6.23 3.42
C ILE A 138 -1.70 -6.45 4.92
N ALA A 139 -1.49 -7.70 5.35
CA ALA A 139 -1.20 -8.01 6.73
C ALA A 139 0.08 -7.34 7.24
N ALA A 140 1.13 -7.34 6.43
CA ALA A 140 2.40 -6.68 6.75
C ALA A 140 2.24 -5.15 6.85
N LEU A 141 1.48 -4.51 5.95
CA LEU A 141 1.15 -3.09 6.04
C LEU A 141 0.41 -2.75 7.35
N MET A 142 -0.53 -3.60 7.75
CA MET A 142 -1.27 -3.43 9.02
C MET A 142 -0.42 -3.67 10.27
N LEU A 143 0.69 -4.40 10.13
CA LEU A 143 1.72 -4.57 11.16
C LEU A 143 2.79 -3.47 11.11
N GLY A 144 2.69 -2.53 10.17
CA GLY A 144 3.71 -1.50 9.97
C GLY A 144 5.04 -2.00 9.39
N ASP A 145 5.11 -3.26 8.96
CA ASP A 145 6.29 -3.92 8.38
C ASP A 145 6.30 -3.74 6.86
N HIS A 146 6.75 -2.56 6.43
CA HIS A 146 6.74 -2.17 5.01
C HIS A 146 7.72 -2.96 4.16
N ALA A 147 8.84 -3.41 4.73
CA ALA A 147 9.81 -4.26 4.03
C ALA A 147 9.19 -5.62 3.68
N ARG A 148 8.47 -6.23 4.61
CA ARG A 148 7.73 -7.48 4.37
C ARG A 148 6.55 -7.27 3.43
N ALA A 149 5.87 -6.12 3.50
CA ALA A 149 4.81 -5.77 2.55
C ALA A 149 5.34 -5.65 1.11
N ALA A 150 6.45 -4.92 0.91
CA ALA A 150 7.12 -4.81 -0.38
C ALA A 150 7.57 -6.19 -0.90
N THR A 151 8.18 -7.01 -0.04
CA THR A 151 8.61 -8.37 -0.41
C THR A 151 7.44 -9.25 -0.83
N ALA A 152 6.33 -9.22 -0.08
CA ALA A 152 5.14 -10.01 -0.39
C ALA A 152 4.48 -9.58 -1.70
N THR A 153 4.36 -8.27 -1.94
CA THR A 153 3.75 -7.73 -3.16
C THR A 153 4.60 -7.95 -4.41
N VAL A 154 5.94 -7.86 -4.33
CA VAL A 154 6.84 -8.25 -5.42
C VAL A 154 6.64 -9.71 -5.80
N ARG A 155 6.63 -10.60 -4.80
CA ARG A 155 6.38 -12.03 -5.03
C ARG A 155 4.99 -12.30 -5.60
N ALA A 156 3.98 -11.53 -5.18
CA ALA A 156 2.64 -11.63 -5.73
C ALA A 156 2.61 -11.28 -7.23
N VAL A 157 3.31 -10.21 -7.62
CA VAL A 157 3.46 -9.81 -9.04
C VAL A 157 4.17 -10.91 -9.84
N ASP A 158 5.29 -11.42 -9.34
CA ASP A 158 6.06 -12.46 -10.04
C ASP A 158 5.26 -13.75 -10.20
N SER A 159 4.60 -14.20 -9.13
CA SER A 159 3.70 -15.35 -9.16
C SER A 159 2.53 -15.15 -10.13
N ALA A 160 1.89 -13.97 -10.09
CA ALA A 160 0.80 -13.63 -10.99
C ALA A 160 1.22 -13.64 -12.46
N ARG A 161 2.43 -13.15 -12.78
CA ARG A 161 2.97 -13.18 -14.16
C ARG A 161 3.21 -14.60 -14.65
N VAL A 162 3.82 -15.46 -13.84
CA VAL A 162 4.06 -16.87 -14.18
C VAL A 162 2.74 -17.60 -14.43
N GLN A 163 1.69 -17.26 -13.69
CA GLN A 163 0.36 -17.88 -13.78
C GLN A 163 -0.57 -17.20 -14.80
N GLY A 164 -0.13 -16.14 -15.49
CA GLY A 164 -0.99 -15.38 -16.42
C GLY A 164 -2.12 -14.58 -15.76
N ALA A 165 -2.07 -14.40 -14.43
CA ALA A 165 -3.08 -13.69 -13.64
C ALA A 165 -2.87 -12.17 -13.66
N THR A 166 -2.99 -11.55 -14.84
CA THR A 166 -2.71 -10.11 -15.07
C THR A 166 -3.46 -9.18 -14.11
N ALA A 167 -4.70 -9.50 -13.74
CA ALA A 167 -5.47 -8.71 -12.79
C ALA A 167 -4.85 -8.67 -11.39
N THR A 168 -4.37 -9.82 -10.90
CA THR A 168 -3.77 -9.93 -9.56
C THR A 168 -2.41 -9.22 -9.51
N ALA A 169 -1.68 -9.18 -10.63
CA ALA A 169 -0.44 -8.40 -10.72
C ALA A 169 -0.69 -6.90 -10.52
N ALA A 170 -1.73 -6.33 -11.13
CA ALA A 170 -2.10 -4.94 -10.92
C ALA A 170 -2.53 -4.68 -9.47
N GLN A 171 -3.36 -5.57 -8.89
CA GLN A 171 -3.79 -5.48 -7.49
C GLN A 171 -2.63 -5.48 -6.50
N ALA A 172 -1.61 -6.32 -6.73
CA ALA A 172 -0.42 -6.37 -5.89
C ALA A 172 0.36 -5.04 -5.90
N MET A 173 0.39 -4.35 -7.04
CA MET A 173 1.04 -3.05 -7.17
C MET A 173 0.33 -1.95 -6.37
N GLU A 174 -0.98 -2.06 -6.14
CA GLU A 174 -1.73 -1.10 -5.32
C GLU A 174 -1.21 -1.05 -3.90
N PHE A 175 -1.04 -2.21 -3.26
CA PHE A 175 -0.51 -2.31 -1.89
C PHE A 175 1.00 -2.07 -1.83
N ARG A 176 1.73 -2.40 -2.91
CA ARG A 176 3.15 -2.07 -3.02
C ARG A 176 3.38 -0.57 -2.97
N ALA A 177 2.56 0.22 -3.67
CA ALA A 177 2.68 1.68 -3.69
C ALA A 177 2.72 2.28 -2.27
N TYR A 178 1.95 1.72 -1.33
CA TYR A 178 1.96 2.17 0.07
C TYR A 178 3.18 1.71 0.84
N ALA A 179 3.70 0.51 0.59
CA ALA A 179 4.97 0.09 1.18
C ALA A 179 6.11 1.01 0.70
N ASP A 180 6.13 1.32 -0.60
CA ASP A 180 7.16 2.15 -1.22
C ASP A 180 7.08 3.63 -0.81
N PHE A 181 5.88 4.14 -0.49
CA PHE A 181 5.66 5.48 0.09
C PHE A 181 6.50 5.70 1.36
N TRP A 182 6.63 4.66 2.19
CA TRP A 182 7.28 4.76 3.48
C TRP A 182 8.79 4.47 3.46
N THR A 183 9.30 3.78 2.44
CA THR A 183 10.68 3.26 2.38
C THR A 183 11.67 4.17 1.65
N GLY A 184 11.29 5.42 1.35
CA GLY A 184 12.26 6.48 1.02
C GLY A 184 12.70 6.56 -0.45
N ARG A 185 11.98 5.97 -1.40
CA ARG A 185 12.27 6.10 -2.85
C ARG A 185 11.05 6.62 -3.63
N PRO A 186 10.55 7.83 -3.33
CA PRO A 186 9.24 8.30 -3.80
C PRO A 186 9.15 8.38 -5.33
N ARG A 187 10.22 8.77 -6.04
CA ARG A 187 10.18 8.90 -7.52
C ARG A 187 10.10 7.56 -8.24
N ALA A 188 10.89 6.57 -7.82
CA ALA A 188 10.86 5.24 -8.42
C ALA A 188 9.51 4.56 -8.15
N ALA A 189 8.99 4.73 -6.93
CA ALA A 189 7.68 4.26 -6.53
C ALA A 189 6.54 4.92 -7.33
N GLU A 190 6.61 6.24 -7.51
CA GLU A 190 5.66 7.02 -8.32
C GLU A 190 5.62 6.50 -9.77
N ALA A 191 6.78 6.29 -10.40
CA ALA A 191 6.85 5.74 -11.77
C ALA A 191 6.25 4.33 -11.87
N ALA A 192 6.58 3.44 -10.93
CA ALA A 192 6.03 2.09 -10.89
C ALA A 192 4.51 2.09 -10.67
N THR A 193 4.02 3.00 -9.83
CA THR A 193 2.58 3.17 -9.55
C THR A 193 1.83 3.73 -10.75
N ALA A 194 2.43 4.70 -11.47
CA ALA A 194 1.87 5.23 -12.71
C ALA A 194 1.77 4.16 -13.80
N HIS A 195 2.79 3.30 -13.93
CA HIS A 195 2.72 2.15 -14.84
C HIS A 195 1.60 1.18 -14.46
N ALA A 196 1.48 0.83 -13.17
CA ALA A 196 0.41 -0.04 -12.69
C ALA A 196 -0.98 0.55 -12.94
N LEU A 197 -1.13 1.88 -12.83
CA LEU A 197 -2.38 2.58 -13.13
C LEU A 197 -2.80 2.40 -14.60
N HIS A 198 -1.84 2.48 -15.54
CA HIS A 198 -2.11 2.20 -16.95
C HIS A 198 -2.56 0.77 -17.18
N GLN A 199 -1.91 -0.19 -16.51
CA GLN A 199 -2.30 -1.59 -16.59
C GLN A 199 -3.69 -1.82 -16.01
N ALA A 200 -4.05 -1.17 -14.90
CA ALA A 200 -5.38 -1.26 -14.31
C ALA A 200 -6.47 -0.79 -15.29
N TYR A 201 -6.31 0.37 -15.93
CA TYR A 201 -7.27 0.82 -16.94
C TYR A 201 -7.32 -0.09 -18.17
N ALA A 202 -6.16 -0.53 -18.68
CA ALA A 202 -6.09 -1.42 -19.85
C ALA A 202 -6.77 -2.78 -19.61
N THR A 203 -6.95 -3.17 -18.34
CA THR A 203 -7.59 -4.43 -17.94
C THR A 203 -8.97 -4.24 -17.32
N GLY A 204 -9.54 -3.03 -17.36
CA GLY A 204 -10.88 -2.73 -16.84
C GLY A 204 -11.01 -2.78 -15.31
N GLN A 205 -9.91 -2.58 -14.58
CA GLN A 205 -9.87 -2.63 -13.12
C GLN A 205 -10.05 -1.23 -12.49
N ASP A 206 -11.22 -0.62 -12.70
CA ASP A 206 -11.45 0.78 -12.32
C ASP A 206 -11.34 1.04 -10.80
N ASN A 207 -11.74 0.07 -9.97
CA ASN A 207 -11.58 0.17 -8.52
C ASN A 207 -10.09 0.18 -8.10
N GLY A 208 -9.27 -0.63 -8.77
CA GLY A 208 -7.83 -0.66 -8.55
C GLY A 208 -7.15 0.60 -9.10
N ALA A 209 -7.60 1.09 -10.25
CA ALA A 209 -7.15 2.36 -10.81
C ALA A 209 -7.45 3.52 -9.84
N CYS A 210 -8.65 3.57 -9.24
CA CYS A 210 -9.02 4.54 -8.21
C CYS A 210 -8.07 4.49 -7.00
N HIS A 211 -7.65 3.31 -6.57
CA HIS A 211 -6.71 3.14 -5.46
C HIS A 211 -5.32 3.66 -5.81
N LEU A 212 -4.81 3.31 -7.01
CA LEU A 212 -3.52 3.80 -7.53
C LEU A 212 -3.52 5.32 -7.73
N GLN A 213 -4.64 5.92 -8.15
CA GLN A 213 -4.78 7.38 -8.21
C GLN A 213 -4.62 8.03 -6.84
N ALA A 214 -5.20 7.43 -5.79
CA ALA A 214 -5.03 7.91 -4.42
C ALA A 214 -3.57 7.76 -3.93
N ALA A 215 -2.89 6.67 -4.29
CA ALA A 215 -1.45 6.50 -4.02
C ALA A 215 -0.59 7.56 -4.73
N LEU A 216 -0.86 7.83 -6.01
CA LEU A 216 -0.17 8.88 -6.78
C LEU A 216 -0.38 10.28 -6.19
N ALA A 217 -1.56 10.56 -5.62
CA ALA A 217 -1.79 11.80 -4.90
C ALA A 217 -0.85 11.95 -3.69
N MET A 218 -0.61 10.85 -2.94
CA MET A 218 0.34 10.85 -1.82
C MET A 218 1.78 11.14 -2.30
N PHE A 219 2.22 10.51 -3.40
CA PHE A 219 3.54 10.79 -3.97
C PHE A 219 3.68 12.24 -4.44
N ALA A 220 2.68 12.78 -5.13
CA ALA A 220 2.67 14.18 -5.57
C ALA A 220 2.74 15.16 -4.38
N ALA A 221 2.12 14.82 -3.25
CA ALA A 221 2.20 15.61 -2.03
C ALA A 221 3.62 15.63 -1.43
N ILE A 222 4.39 14.54 -1.55
CA ILE A 222 5.81 14.49 -1.17
C ILE A 222 6.67 15.27 -2.16
N THR A 223 6.52 15.01 -3.46
CA THR A 223 7.42 15.55 -4.51
C THR A 223 7.16 17.02 -4.86
N GLY A 224 6.17 17.64 -4.20
CA GLY A 224 5.89 19.08 -4.26
C GLY A 224 5.08 19.52 -5.47
N ASP A 225 4.38 18.60 -6.14
CA ASP A 225 3.42 18.94 -7.19
C ASP A 225 2.01 19.07 -6.57
N GLY A 226 1.77 20.21 -5.92
CA GLY A 226 0.53 20.44 -5.17
C GLY A 226 -0.74 20.45 -6.03
N ASP A 227 -0.64 20.89 -7.28
CA ASP A 227 -1.76 20.88 -8.23
C ASP A 227 -2.06 19.45 -8.69
N LEU A 228 -1.03 18.66 -9.04
CA LEU A 228 -1.20 17.26 -9.37
C LEU A 228 -1.78 16.45 -8.20
N CYS A 229 -1.30 16.71 -6.98
CA CYS A 229 -1.84 16.08 -5.78
C CYS A 229 -3.35 16.37 -5.64
N ARG A 230 -3.76 17.62 -5.84
CA ARG A 230 -5.18 18.01 -5.79
C ARG A 230 -6.01 17.34 -6.87
N GLU A 231 -5.53 17.31 -8.11
CA GLU A 231 -6.21 16.67 -9.23
C GLU A 231 -6.38 15.16 -9.00
N ARG A 232 -5.29 14.46 -8.69
CA ARG A 232 -5.30 13.00 -8.44
C ARG A 232 -6.20 12.65 -7.25
N ALA A 233 -6.12 13.42 -6.16
CA ALA A 233 -6.99 13.22 -5.01
C ALA A 233 -8.46 13.50 -5.31
N ALA A 234 -8.77 14.52 -6.11
CA ALA A 234 -10.15 14.82 -6.51
C ALA A 234 -10.73 13.72 -7.40
N ALA A 235 -9.97 13.25 -8.39
CA ALA A 235 -10.38 12.16 -9.28
C ALA A 235 -10.61 10.85 -8.50
N ALA A 236 -9.64 10.45 -7.67
CA ALA A 236 -9.76 9.26 -6.83
C ALA A 236 -10.96 9.37 -5.87
N ARG A 237 -11.10 10.51 -5.16
CA ARG A 237 -12.19 10.69 -4.21
C ARG A 237 -13.57 10.71 -4.88
N GLY A 238 -13.70 11.36 -6.03
CA GLY A 238 -14.97 11.43 -6.78
C GLY A 238 -15.45 10.03 -7.18
N TYR A 239 -14.56 9.25 -7.80
CA TYR A 239 -14.86 7.86 -8.16
C TYR A 239 -15.15 7.01 -6.91
N ALA A 240 -14.31 7.12 -5.88
CA ALA A 240 -14.42 6.32 -4.67
C ALA A 240 -15.76 6.52 -3.95
N LEU A 241 -16.21 7.76 -3.77
CA LEU A 241 -17.47 8.06 -3.11
C LEU A 241 -18.68 7.58 -3.92
N ALA A 242 -18.63 7.70 -5.24
CA ALA A 242 -19.71 7.21 -6.12
C ALA A 242 -19.88 5.68 -6.07
N HIS A 243 -18.81 4.93 -5.77
CA HIS A 243 -18.79 3.47 -5.77
C HIS A 243 -18.64 2.84 -4.38
N GLY A 244 -18.68 3.65 -3.31
CA GLY A 244 -18.55 3.15 -1.94
C GLY A 244 -17.17 2.56 -1.61
N LEU A 245 -16.08 3.12 -2.16
CA LEU A 245 -14.70 2.70 -1.90
C LEU A 245 -14.07 3.54 -0.78
N GLY A 246 -14.28 3.14 0.47
CA GLY A 246 -13.81 3.87 1.65
C GLY A 246 -12.28 4.01 1.75
N LEU A 247 -11.52 3.01 1.31
CA LEU A 247 -10.05 3.01 1.37
C LEU A 247 -9.43 4.08 0.46
N PRO A 248 -9.65 4.08 -0.87
CA PRO A 248 -9.17 5.15 -1.75
C PRO A 248 -9.68 6.54 -1.35
N ALA A 249 -10.94 6.67 -0.89
CA ALA A 249 -11.48 7.94 -0.43
C ALA A 249 -10.70 8.52 0.77
N ALA A 250 -10.39 7.67 1.76
CA ALA A 250 -9.62 8.06 2.93
C ALA A 250 -8.17 8.44 2.57
N LEU A 251 -7.54 7.66 1.68
CA LEU A 251 -6.17 7.91 1.21
C LEU A 251 -6.06 9.22 0.44
N ALA A 252 -7.01 9.51 -0.46
CA ALA A 252 -7.07 10.78 -1.17
C ALA A 252 -7.24 11.97 -0.21
N GLN A 253 -8.04 11.83 0.85
CA GLN A 253 -8.14 12.86 1.89
C GLN A 253 -6.86 13.03 2.70
N TRP A 254 -6.17 11.93 3.01
CA TRP A 254 -4.91 12.01 3.72
C TRP A 254 -3.81 12.65 2.85
N ALA A 255 -3.75 12.38 1.55
CA ALA A 255 -2.82 13.03 0.62
C ALA A 255 -2.97 14.56 0.63
N LEU A 256 -4.22 15.04 0.53
CA LEU A 256 -4.52 16.47 0.62
C LEU A 256 -4.14 17.06 1.97
N ALA A 257 -4.46 16.37 3.06
CA ALA A 257 -4.10 16.84 4.39
C ALA A 257 -2.58 16.89 4.60
N PHE A 258 -1.85 15.90 4.08
CA PHE A 258 -0.40 15.89 4.12
C PHE A 258 0.20 17.06 3.32
N LEU A 259 -0.32 17.33 2.12
CA LEU A 259 0.02 18.53 1.35
C LEU A 259 -0.24 19.81 2.16
N ASP A 260 -1.39 19.88 2.84
CA ASP A 260 -1.74 21.02 3.70
C ASP A 260 -0.76 21.16 4.87
N VAL A 261 -0.31 20.06 5.51
CA VAL A 261 0.72 20.09 6.57
C VAL A 261 2.05 20.62 6.04
N VAL A 262 2.57 20.08 4.93
CA VAL A 262 3.88 20.48 4.39
C VAL A 262 3.87 21.88 3.78
N THR A 263 2.69 22.41 3.42
CA THR A 263 2.52 23.80 2.96
C THR A 263 2.13 24.77 4.09
N GLY A 264 2.04 24.30 5.34
CA GLY A 264 1.77 25.14 6.52
C GLY A 264 0.29 25.50 6.74
N ARG A 265 -0.64 24.90 5.99
CA ARG A 265 -2.10 25.09 6.13
C ARG A 265 -2.68 24.15 7.20
N PHE A 266 -2.22 24.32 8.44
CA PHE A 266 -2.51 23.40 9.54
C PHE A 266 -3.99 23.30 9.91
N ASP A 267 -4.76 24.39 9.80
CA ASP A 267 -6.20 24.39 10.09
C ASP A 267 -6.99 23.51 9.11
N THR A 268 -6.76 23.70 7.80
CA THR A 268 -7.35 22.85 6.77
C THR A 268 -6.91 21.39 6.93
N ALA A 269 -5.63 21.14 7.23
CA ALA A 269 -5.13 19.80 7.47
C ALA A 269 -5.83 19.11 8.66
N ALA A 270 -5.93 19.80 9.80
CA ALA A 270 -6.59 19.29 11.00
C ALA A 270 -8.07 18.97 10.74
N THR A 271 -8.76 19.84 10.01
CA THR A 271 -10.17 19.63 9.61
C THR A 271 -10.34 18.39 8.75
N ARG A 272 -9.52 18.22 7.70
CA ARG A 272 -9.56 17.03 6.83
C ARG A 272 -9.29 15.74 7.60
N LEU A 273 -8.28 15.75 8.46
CA LEU A 273 -7.87 14.57 9.21
C LEU A 273 -8.85 14.21 10.31
N ARG A 274 -9.49 15.21 10.94
CA ARG A 274 -10.60 14.98 11.88
C ARG A 274 -11.80 14.35 11.16
N ALA A 275 -12.11 14.77 9.94
CA ALA A 275 -13.21 14.20 9.17
C ALA A 275 -13.02 12.69 8.89
N LEU A 276 -11.77 12.20 8.79
CA LEU A 276 -11.48 10.76 8.66
C LEU A 276 -12.03 9.94 9.85
N ALA A 277 -12.21 10.54 11.02
CA ALA A 277 -12.78 9.86 12.19
C ALA A 277 -14.29 9.66 12.11
N GLY A 278 -15.00 10.45 11.31
CA GLY A 278 -16.46 10.45 11.20
C GLY A 278 -17.02 9.63 10.04
N PHE A 279 -16.17 9.15 9.12
CA PHE A 279 -16.65 8.40 7.96
C PHE A 279 -17.05 6.96 8.31
N GLY A 280 -18.20 6.54 7.77
CA GLY A 280 -18.67 5.15 7.78
C GLY A 280 -18.23 4.36 6.55
N PRO A 281 -18.76 3.12 6.39
CA PRO A 281 -18.53 2.30 5.22
C PRO A 281 -18.68 3.06 3.89
N GLY A 282 -17.74 2.84 2.99
CA GLY A 282 -17.66 3.46 1.66
C GLY A 282 -17.19 4.91 1.62
N HIS A 283 -17.02 5.56 2.78
CA HIS A 283 -16.65 6.97 2.88
C HIS A 283 -15.32 7.19 3.60
N GLY A 284 -14.80 6.16 4.27
CA GLY A 284 -13.49 6.20 4.93
C GLY A 284 -12.99 4.82 5.35
N HIS A 285 -11.80 4.80 5.96
CA HIS A 285 -11.12 3.56 6.32
C HIS A 285 -10.35 3.71 7.63
N ARG A 286 -10.63 2.84 8.60
CA ARG A 286 -10.05 2.92 9.95
C ARG A 286 -8.53 2.83 9.96
N ALA A 287 -7.93 1.96 9.14
CA ALA A 287 -6.47 1.86 9.09
C ALA A 287 -5.83 3.18 8.62
N VAL A 288 -6.45 3.88 7.67
CA VAL A 288 -5.94 5.17 7.18
C VAL A 288 -6.01 6.23 8.27
N ARG A 289 -7.08 6.22 9.09
CA ARG A 289 -7.18 7.09 10.27
C ARG A 289 -6.01 6.89 11.24
N HIS A 290 -5.63 5.63 11.52
CA HIS A 290 -4.48 5.34 12.38
C HIS A 290 -3.18 5.86 11.76
N LEU A 291 -2.92 5.54 10.49
CA LEU A 291 -1.73 6.00 9.77
C LEU A 291 -1.62 7.53 9.66
N ALA A 292 -2.77 8.22 9.57
CA ALA A 292 -2.80 9.67 9.46
C ALA A 292 -2.75 10.40 10.82
N THR A 293 -2.84 9.67 11.95
CA THR A 293 -2.87 10.27 13.30
C THR A 293 -1.64 11.14 13.61
N PRO A 294 -0.40 10.77 13.26
CA PRO A 294 0.75 11.64 13.49
C PRO A 294 0.67 13.00 12.80
N HIS A 295 0.16 13.03 11.56
CA HIS A 295 -0.09 14.27 10.83
C HIS A 295 -1.23 15.09 11.46
N TYR A 296 -2.25 14.40 12.00
CA TYR A 296 -3.34 15.07 12.69
C TYR A 296 -2.87 15.75 13.97
N VAL A 297 -2.07 15.05 14.78
CA VAL A 297 -1.47 15.61 16.01
C VAL A 297 -0.59 16.81 15.68
N GLU A 298 0.24 16.73 14.64
CA GLU A 298 1.07 17.84 14.18
C GLU A 298 0.24 19.08 13.82
N ALA A 299 -0.80 18.91 13.00
CA ALA A 299 -1.69 19.98 12.59
C ALA A 299 -2.51 20.57 13.76
N ALA A 300 -3.02 19.70 14.64
CA ALA A 300 -3.85 20.07 15.78
C ALA A 300 -3.08 20.86 16.85
N VAL A 301 -1.82 20.51 17.11
CA VAL A 301 -0.96 21.26 18.04
C VAL A 301 -0.69 22.68 17.53
N ARG A 302 -0.56 22.86 16.20
CA ARG A 302 -0.34 24.18 15.59
C ARG A 302 -1.56 25.08 15.58
N THR A 303 -2.76 24.50 15.72
CA THR A 303 -4.05 25.21 15.73
C THR A 303 -4.63 25.34 17.15
N GLY A 304 -4.01 24.71 18.15
CA GLY A 304 -4.42 24.76 19.57
C GLY A 304 -5.47 23.72 19.97
N ASP A 305 -6.09 23.02 19.02
CA ASP A 305 -7.14 22.01 19.28
C ASP A 305 -6.54 20.64 19.69
N THR A 306 -5.91 20.60 20.87
CA THR A 306 -5.17 19.42 21.31
C THR A 306 -6.02 18.36 22.02
N ARG A 307 -7.24 18.68 22.46
CA ARG A 307 -8.08 17.73 23.22
C ARG A 307 -8.41 16.49 22.39
N VAL A 308 -8.93 16.70 21.18
CA VAL A 308 -9.28 15.59 20.26
C VAL A 308 -8.01 14.88 19.77
N ALA A 309 -6.92 15.61 19.57
CA ALA A 309 -5.63 15.05 19.21
C ALA A 309 -5.06 14.09 20.28
N ARG A 310 -5.22 14.40 21.58
CA ARG A 310 -4.82 13.50 22.67
C ARG A 310 -5.59 12.19 22.65
N THR A 311 -6.90 12.23 22.42
CA THR A 311 -7.72 11.02 22.30
C THR A 311 -7.32 10.17 21.08
N ALA A 312 -7.08 10.81 19.94
CA ALA A 312 -6.62 10.12 18.73
C ALA A 312 -5.23 9.48 18.94
N HIS A 313 -4.30 10.20 19.57
CA HIS A 313 -2.98 9.69 19.93
C HIS A 313 -3.05 8.52 20.91
N ALA A 314 -3.93 8.56 21.92
CA ALA A 314 -4.08 7.46 22.87
C ALA A 314 -4.53 6.15 22.19
N ASP A 315 -5.47 6.23 21.24
CA ASP A 315 -5.88 5.05 20.47
C ASP A 315 -4.76 4.55 19.54
N TYR A 316 -4.08 5.46 18.84
CA TYR A 316 -2.92 5.15 18.02
C TYR A 316 -1.80 4.50 18.84
N HIS A 317 -1.52 5.00 20.04
CA HIS A 317 -0.49 4.45 20.93
C HIS A 317 -0.83 3.01 21.36
N ARG A 318 -2.09 2.71 21.69
CA ARG A 318 -2.50 1.32 22.00
C ARG A 318 -2.25 0.39 20.82
N TRP A 319 -2.59 0.83 19.61
CA TRP A 319 -2.33 0.04 18.41
C TRP A 319 -0.83 -0.14 18.15
N ALA A 320 -0.04 0.95 18.19
CA ALA A 320 1.40 0.91 17.98
C ALA A 320 2.12 0.01 19.00
N SER A 321 1.72 0.06 20.27
CA SER A 321 2.24 -0.80 21.34
C SER A 321 1.93 -2.27 21.11
N ALA A 322 0.72 -2.60 20.65
CA ALA A 322 0.34 -3.99 20.38
C ALA A 322 1.03 -4.55 19.13
N VAL A 323 1.18 -3.73 18.08
CA VAL A 323 1.89 -4.13 16.86
C VAL A 323 3.40 -4.22 17.08
N ARG A 324 3.97 -3.48 18.05
CA ARG A 324 5.40 -3.45 18.38
C ARG A 324 6.31 -3.11 17.19
N SER A 325 5.80 -2.31 16.26
CA SER A 325 6.59 -1.75 15.15
C SER A 325 7.45 -0.60 15.67
N ALA A 326 8.77 -0.66 15.46
CA ALA A 326 9.69 0.40 15.86
C ALA A 326 9.29 1.75 15.23
N ASP A 327 8.89 1.73 13.96
CA ASP A 327 8.43 2.92 13.25
C ASP A 327 7.15 3.51 13.86
N ASP A 328 6.14 2.70 14.18
CA ASP A 328 4.88 3.22 14.76
C ASP A 328 5.05 3.68 16.22
N LEU A 329 5.93 3.01 16.98
CA LEU A 329 6.33 3.46 18.30
C LEU A 329 7.07 4.81 18.23
N ALA A 330 7.95 5.00 17.23
CA ALA A 330 8.65 6.26 17.01
C ALA A 330 7.67 7.40 16.70
N LEU A 331 6.71 7.16 15.80
CA LEU A 331 5.65 8.13 15.48
C LEU A 331 4.77 8.43 16.70
N SER A 332 4.47 7.44 17.53
CA SER A 332 3.73 7.63 18.78
C SER A 332 4.53 8.47 19.78
N ALA A 333 5.84 8.26 19.91
CA ALA A 333 6.72 9.07 20.74
C ALA A 333 6.81 10.52 20.22
N ARG A 334 6.86 10.73 18.90
CA ARG A 334 6.78 12.06 18.29
C ARG A 334 5.47 12.77 18.59
N CYS A 335 4.33 12.07 18.49
CA CYS A 335 3.03 12.64 18.86
C CYS A 335 3.02 13.08 20.32
N ARG A 336 3.58 12.26 21.21
CA ARG A 336 3.73 12.60 22.63
C ARG A 336 4.59 13.84 22.82
N ALA A 337 5.70 13.94 22.10
CA ALA A 337 6.57 15.11 22.12
C ALA A 337 5.84 16.40 21.67
N LEU A 338 5.04 16.33 20.62
CA LEU A 338 4.23 17.45 20.14
C LEU A 338 3.15 17.89 21.15
N LEU A 339 2.57 16.94 21.88
CA LEU A 339 1.52 17.18 22.87
C LEU A 339 2.05 17.59 24.26
N THR A 340 3.36 17.51 24.48
CA THR A 340 4.01 17.91 25.73
C THR A 340 4.63 19.31 25.57
N PRO A 341 4.32 20.28 26.45
CA PRO A 341 4.90 21.61 26.37
C PRO A 341 6.34 21.66 26.89
N GLY A 342 7.10 22.64 26.40
CA GLY A 342 8.38 23.04 26.98
C GLY A 342 9.47 21.96 26.93
N ALA A 343 10.34 21.95 27.94
CA ALA A 343 11.50 21.07 28.01
C ALA A 343 11.12 19.58 28.14
N GLY A 344 9.93 19.26 28.65
CA GLY A 344 9.43 17.88 28.75
C GLY A 344 9.27 17.18 27.40
N ALA A 345 9.12 17.93 26.30
CA ALA A 345 9.03 17.35 24.96
C ALA A 345 10.35 16.71 24.47
N VAL A 346 11.50 17.18 24.98
CA VAL A 346 12.83 16.81 24.48
C VAL A 346 13.06 15.32 24.59
N GLU A 347 12.71 14.72 25.72
CA GLU A 347 12.98 13.30 25.95
C GLU A 347 12.13 12.41 25.04
N HIS A 348 10.86 12.80 24.82
CA HIS A 348 10.01 12.10 23.86
C HIS A 348 10.52 12.18 22.42
N TYR A 349 11.13 13.30 22.01
CA TYR A 349 11.79 13.39 20.70
C TYR A 349 13.04 12.51 20.62
N ARG A 350 13.84 12.41 21.68
CA ARG A 350 14.99 11.48 21.72
C ARG A 350 14.54 10.04 21.59
N THR A 351 13.57 9.63 22.40
CA THR A 351 12.95 8.30 22.29
C THR A 351 12.43 8.02 20.88
N ALA A 352 11.77 9.01 20.25
CA ALA A 352 11.30 8.86 18.87
C ALA A 352 12.44 8.60 17.88
N LEU A 353 13.56 9.33 18.01
CA LEU A 353 14.71 9.16 17.12
C LEU A 353 15.47 7.83 17.37
N ASP A 354 15.58 7.40 18.63
CA ASP A 354 16.17 6.10 18.97
C ASP A 354 15.34 4.95 18.38
N LEU A 355 14.00 5.05 18.44
CA LEU A 355 13.10 4.08 17.81
C LEU A 355 13.20 4.12 16.28
N HIS A 356 13.27 5.31 15.67
CA HIS A 356 13.48 5.45 14.23
C HIS A 356 14.79 4.81 13.75
N ALA A 357 15.84 4.78 14.57
CA ALA A 357 17.11 4.14 14.21
C ALA A 357 16.98 2.62 14.01
N HIS A 358 15.91 2.00 14.53
CA HIS A 358 15.59 0.59 14.37
C HIS A 358 14.44 0.36 13.37
N GLY A 359 13.96 1.42 12.72
CA GLY A 359 12.86 1.42 11.77
C GLY A 359 13.31 1.53 10.32
N THR A 360 12.35 1.68 9.42
CA THR A 360 12.57 1.80 7.96
C THR A 360 11.96 3.06 7.35
N ARG A 361 11.25 3.87 8.14
CA ARG A 361 10.56 5.09 7.67
C ARG A 361 11.47 6.32 7.74
N ASP A 362 12.50 6.35 6.90
CA ASP A 362 13.50 7.43 6.91
C ASP A 362 12.90 8.82 6.65
N PHE A 363 11.85 8.91 5.82
CA PHE A 363 11.15 10.17 5.60
C PHE A 363 10.50 10.69 6.89
N GLU A 364 9.90 9.79 7.68
CA GLU A 364 9.28 10.15 8.96
C GLU A 364 10.32 10.48 10.02
N ARG A 365 11.48 9.80 10.00
CA ARG A 365 12.62 10.18 10.84
C ARG A 365 13.06 11.62 10.54
N ALA A 366 13.19 12.00 9.26
CA ALA A 366 13.53 13.37 8.86
C ALA A 366 12.48 14.40 9.34
N ARG A 367 11.17 14.08 9.28
CA ARG A 367 10.12 14.91 9.88
C ARG A 367 10.29 15.03 11.39
N THR A 368 10.61 13.95 12.09
CA THR A 368 10.86 13.94 13.54
C THR A 368 12.06 14.83 13.88
N GLU A 369 13.16 14.76 13.12
CA GLU A 369 14.33 15.63 13.28
C GLU A 369 13.99 17.11 13.06
N MET A 370 13.20 17.43 12.02
CA MET A 370 12.76 18.80 11.76
C MET A 370 11.92 19.36 12.91
N LEU A 371 10.94 18.59 13.38
CA LEU A 371 10.06 18.98 14.48
C LEU A 371 10.83 19.13 15.80
N PHE A 372 11.79 18.23 16.06
CA PHE A 372 12.65 18.32 17.23
C PHE A 372 13.57 19.54 17.17
N GLY A 373 14.21 19.80 16.02
CA GLY A 373 15.02 20.99 15.81
C GLY A 373 14.22 22.28 16.02
N SER A 374 12.98 22.32 15.53
CA SER A 374 12.07 23.45 15.77
C SER A 374 11.74 23.64 17.26
N ALA A 375 11.55 22.55 18.01
CA ALA A 375 11.33 22.59 19.45
C ALA A 375 12.58 23.06 20.21
N LEU A 376 13.77 22.55 19.87
CA LEU A 376 15.05 22.96 20.45
C LEU A 376 15.33 24.45 20.21
N ARG A 377 15.01 24.97 19.01
CA ARG A 377 15.09 26.40 18.71
C ARG A 377 14.21 27.21 19.65
N ARG A 378 12.96 26.79 19.87
CA ARG A 378 12.03 27.46 20.82
C ARG A 378 12.56 27.44 22.25
N LEU A 379 13.26 26.37 22.63
CA LEU A 379 13.96 26.23 23.92
C LEU A 379 15.33 26.93 23.97
N ARG A 380 15.69 27.72 22.96
CA ARG A 380 16.98 28.44 22.83
C ARG A 380 18.24 27.54 22.79
N ARG A 381 18.09 26.23 22.53
CA ARG A 381 19.20 25.27 22.36
C ARG A 381 19.74 25.28 20.93
N ARG A 382 20.35 26.40 20.54
CA ARG A 382 20.66 26.74 19.13
C ARG A 382 21.57 25.73 18.42
N ALA A 383 22.64 25.26 19.08
CA ALA A 383 23.59 24.32 18.48
C ALA A 383 22.91 23.00 18.11
N GLU A 384 22.26 22.36 19.07
CA GLU A 384 21.54 21.11 18.83
C GLU A 384 20.39 21.27 17.83
N ALA A 385 19.67 22.41 17.87
CA ALA A 385 18.63 22.71 16.89
C ALA A 385 19.20 22.74 15.47
N ARG A 386 20.36 23.38 15.28
CA ARG A 386 21.03 23.50 13.99
C ARG A 386 21.40 22.14 13.41
N ASP A 387 21.98 21.26 14.22
CA ASP A 387 22.43 19.94 13.76
C ASP A 387 21.24 19.09 13.28
N ARG A 388 20.14 19.08 14.04
CA ARG A 388 18.93 18.33 13.65
C ARG A 388 18.27 18.89 12.39
N LEU A 389 18.23 20.21 12.25
CA LEU A 389 17.62 20.84 11.07
C LEU A 389 18.45 20.65 9.79
N HIS A 390 19.78 20.60 9.87
CA HIS A 390 20.62 20.25 8.72
C HIS A 390 20.44 18.78 8.31
N GLY A 391 20.40 17.85 9.28
CA GLY A 391 20.11 16.44 9.01
C GLY A 391 18.77 16.26 8.29
N ALA A 392 17.71 16.91 8.78
CA ALA A 392 16.40 16.89 8.16
C ALA A 392 16.40 17.51 6.74
N LEU A 393 17.08 18.64 6.55
CA LEU A 393 17.18 19.29 5.23
C LEU A 393 17.85 18.39 4.20
N ALA A 394 19.01 17.82 4.52
CA ALA A 394 19.73 16.92 3.63
C ALA A 394 18.89 15.70 3.25
N ALA A 395 18.15 15.14 4.22
CA ALA A 395 17.23 14.04 3.95
C ALA A 395 16.07 14.46 3.03
N PHE A 396 15.43 15.61 3.24
CA PHE A 396 14.34 16.06 2.35
C PHE A 396 14.83 16.37 0.94
N GLU A 397 16.04 16.88 0.78
CA GLU A 397 16.67 17.08 -0.52
C GLU A 397 16.91 15.74 -1.24
N SER A 398 17.41 14.71 -0.55
CA SER A 398 17.62 13.38 -1.14
C SER A 398 16.31 12.68 -1.51
N PHE A 399 15.23 12.89 -0.75
CA PHE A 399 13.89 12.42 -1.10
C PHE A 399 13.23 13.21 -2.25
N GLY A 400 13.77 14.38 -2.61
CA GLY A 400 13.11 15.29 -3.55
C GLY A 400 11.79 15.83 -3.00
N ALA A 401 11.77 16.20 -1.72
CA ALA A 401 10.61 16.72 -1.00
C ALA A 401 10.73 18.25 -0.74
N PRO A 402 10.49 19.09 -1.76
CA PRO A 402 10.84 20.51 -1.72
C PRO A 402 10.08 21.29 -0.64
N HIS A 403 8.79 21.00 -0.41
CA HIS A 403 8.01 21.69 0.63
C HIS A 403 8.56 21.43 2.04
N CYS A 404 8.95 20.19 2.34
CA CYS A 404 9.59 19.86 3.62
C CYS A 404 10.98 20.50 3.73
N ALA A 405 11.76 20.50 2.65
CA ALA A 405 13.07 21.16 2.60
C ALA A 405 12.93 22.67 2.86
N ASP A 406 11.92 23.34 2.29
CA ASP A 406 11.65 24.75 2.52
C ASP A 406 11.23 25.05 3.97
N GLN A 407 10.46 24.15 4.60
CA GLN A 407 10.16 24.24 6.04
C GLN A 407 11.44 24.15 6.88
N ALA A 408 12.33 23.19 6.60
CA ALA A 408 13.61 23.06 7.29
C ALA A 408 14.51 24.30 7.09
N ARG A 409 14.61 24.83 5.86
CA ARG A 409 15.33 26.08 5.56
C ARG A 409 14.74 27.28 6.30
N THR A 410 13.43 27.35 6.43
CA THR A 410 12.75 28.42 7.19
C THR A 410 13.11 28.36 8.67
N GLU A 411 13.14 27.15 9.24
CA GLU A 411 13.54 26.94 10.63
C GLU A 411 15.02 27.30 10.87
N LEU A 412 15.92 26.97 9.92
CA LEU A 412 17.34 27.33 9.94
C LEU A 412 17.58 28.85 9.81
N ARG A 413 16.86 29.53 8.91
CA ARG A 413 16.93 30.99 8.76
C ARG A 413 16.53 31.70 10.06
N ALA A 414 15.49 31.21 10.72
CA ALA A 414 15.05 31.73 12.01
C ALA A 414 16.03 31.44 13.18
N LEU A 415 17.05 30.59 12.98
CA LEU A 415 18.19 30.46 13.91
C LEU A 415 19.31 31.48 13.64
N GLY A 416 19.19 32.32 12.60
CA GLY A 416 20.19 33.29 12.19
C GLY A 416 21.30 32.70 11.30
N THR A 417 21.05 31.56 10.64
CA THR A 417 22.02 30.95 9.72
C THR A 417 21.69 31.37 8.28
N PRO A 418 22.63 31.95 7.51
CA PRO A 418 22.45 32.10 6.06
C PRO A 418 22.33 30.71 5.43
N ALA A 419 21.26 30.46 4.69
CA ALA A 419 21.15 29.23 3.90
C ALA A 419 22.23 29.27 2.81
N SER A 420 23.19 28.35 2.84
CA SER A 420 24.11 28.18 1.72
C SER A 420 23.28 27.75 0.49
N PRO A 421 23.42 28.40 -0.67
CA PRO A 421 22.72 27.97 -1.87
C PRO A 421 23.12 26.53 -2.21
N ALA A 422 22.13 25.69 -2.52
CA ALA A 422 22.33 24.27 -2.85
C ALA A 422 23.36 24.13 -3.98
N ARG A 423 24.51 23.51 -3.69
CA ARG A 423 25.47 23.04 -4.71
C ARG A 423 25.09 21.63 -5.15
N GLY A 424 24.94 21.45 -6.46
CA GLY A 424 25.21 20.17 -7.15
C GLY A 424 24.03 19.20 -7.32
N LEU A 425 23.40 19.24 -8.49
CA LEU A 425 23.00 18.05 -9.25
C LEU A 425 23.28 18.41 -10.72
N ASP A 426 24.38 17.88 -11.28
CA ASP A 426 24.85 18.15 -12.64
C ASP A 426 23.97 17.50 -13.73
N ASP A 427 22.93 16.75 -13.33
CA ASP A 427 21.86 16.29 -14.20
C ASP A 427 20.62 17.20 -14.05
N PRO A 428 20.27 18.00 -15.08
CA PRO A 428 19.07 18.85 -15.04
C PRO A 428 17.78 18.03 -14.85
N THR A 429 17.74 16.78 -15.33
CA THR A 429 16.55 15.92 -15.23
C THR A 429 16.31 15.42 -13.80
N ALA A 430 17.34 15.41 -12.94
CA ALA A 430 17.22 15.09 -11.53
C ALA A 430 16.38 16.13 -10.75
N ARG A 431 16.07 17.30 -11.35
CA ARG A 431 15.18 18.32 -10.77
C ARG A 431 13.69 18.07 -11.07
N LEU A 432 13.36 17.16 -11.98
CA LEU A 432 12.00 16.82 -12.35
C LEU A 432 11.41 15.73 -11.43
N THR A 433 10.08 15.76 -11.22
CA THR A 433 9.37 14.58 -10.66
C THR A 433 9.34 13.44 -11.68
N ALA A 434 9.03 12.21 -11.26
CA ALA A 434 8.96 11.08 -12.17
C ALA A 434 7.88 11.31 -13.26
N GLN A 435 6.72 11.83 -12.87
CA GLN A 435 5.65 12.19 -13.79
C GLN A 435 6.06 13.31 -14.75
N GLN A 436 6.72 14.37 -14.24
CA GLN A 436 7.23 15.45 -15.08
C GLN A 436 8.30 14.97 -16.07
N LEU A 437 9.17 14.07 -15.63
CA LEU A 437 10.19 13.46 -16.47
C LEU A 437 9.56 12.52 -17.52
N LEU A 438 8.52 11.77 -17.15
CA LEU A 438 7.74 10.92 -18.06
C LEU A 438 7.00 11.77 -19.11
N VAL A 439 6.34 12.86 -18.70
CA VAL A 439 5.73 13.86 -19.59
C VAL A 439 6.80 14.50 -20.49
N ALA A 440 7.94 14.88 -19.94
CA ALA A 440 9.04 15.50 -20.67
C ALA A 440 9.63 14.58 -21.74
N ARG A 441 9.84 13.30 -21.42
CA ARG A 441 10.31 12.28 -22.37
C ARG A 441 9.32 12.06 -23.50
N MET A 442 8.05 11.79 -23.20
CA MET A 442 7.03 11.65 -24.24
C MET A 442 6.89 12.93 -25.07
N ALA A 443 7.07 14.10 -24.44
CA ALA A 443 7.00 15.35 -25.15
C ALA A 443 8.18 15.55 -26.11
N ALA A 444 9.37 15.12 -25.70
CA ALA A 444 10.58 15.14 -26.52
C ALA A 444 10.55 14.09 -27.66
N GLU A 445 9.87 12.96 -27.44
CA GLU A 445 9.56 11.95 -28.46
C GLU A 445 8.48 12.42 -29.48
N GLY A 446 7.94 13.63 -29.31
CA GLY A 446 7.00 14.24 -30.25
C GLY A 446 5.51 14.04 -29.94
N ALA A 447 5.14 13.34 -28.85
CA ALA A 447 3.73 13.08 -28.52
C ALA A 447 2.98 14.36 -28.13
N THR A 448 1.87 14.69 -28.79
CA THR A 448 1.05 15.87 -28.47
C THR A 448 0.49 15.83 -27.05
N ASN A 449 0.10 16.98 -26.50
CA ASN A 449 -0.42 17.04 -25.13
C ASN A 449 -1.70 16.20 -24.95
N ARG A 450 -2.50 16.03 -26.02
CA ARG A 450 -3.67 15.15 -26.02
C ARG A 450 -3.30 13.67 -25.98
N GLU A 451 -2.25 13.27 -26.71
CA GLU A 451 -1.75 11.89 -26.68
C GLU A 451 -1.10 11.56 -25.34
N ILE A 452 -0.30 12.48 -24.79
CA ILE A 452 0.28 12.35 -23.45
C ILE A 452 -0.83 12.26 -22.39
N ALA A 453 -1.86 13.10 -22.49
CA ALA A 453 -3.00 13.11 -21.58
C ALA A 453 -3.73 11.76 -21.57
N ALA A 454 -4.02 11.22 -22.76
CA ALA A 454 -4.61 9.89 -22.92
C ALA A 454 -3.70 8.80 -22.33
N ARG A 455 -2.39 8.87 -22.63
CA ARG A 455 -1.38 7.93 -22.12
C ARG A 455 -1.12 8.01 -20.64
N LEU A 456 -1.48 9.10 -19.95
CA LEU A 456 -1.25 9.30 -18.51
C LEU A 456 -2.54 9.33 -17.67
N ALA A 457 -3.68 9.12 -18.32
CA ALA A 457 -5.01 9.28 -17.73
C ALA A 457 -5.11 10.62 -16.97
N LEU A 458 -4.78 11.70 -17.67
CA LEU A 458 -4.80 13.09 -17.21
C LEU A 458 -5.53 13.95 -18.25
N SER A 459 -5.90 15.18 -17.89
CA SER A 459 -6.45 16.12 -18.87
C SER A 459 -5.34 16.75 -19.73
N PRO A 460 -5.60 17.15 -20.99
CA PRO A 460 -4.64 17.91 -21.79
C PRO A 460 -4.15 19.19 -21.10
N ARG A 461 -5.04 19.85 -20.33
CA ARG A 461 -4.70 21.01 -19.51
C ARG A 461 -3.71 20.67 -18.39
N THR A 462 -3.78 19.47 -17.84
CA THR A 462 -2.81 18.99 -16.84
C THR A 462 -1.45 18.76 -17.48
N ILE A 463 -1.41 18.26 -18.72
CA ILE A 463 -0.16 18.12 -19.46
C ILE A 463 0.47 19.49 -19.76
N ASP A 464 -0.34 20.48 -20.16
CA ASP A 464 0.14 21.87 -20.31
C ASP A 464 0.76 22.38 -19.02
N HIS A 465 0.10 22.13 -17.88
CA HIS A 465 0.58 22.53 -16.58
C HIS A 465 1.91 21.83 -16.23
N HIS A 466 2.00 20.51 -16.42
CA HIS A 466 3.24 19.77 -16.20
C HIS A 466 4.39 20.28 -17.07
N LEU A 467 4.14 20.56 -18.35
CA LEU A 467 5.16 21.12 -19.24
C LEU A 467 5.62 22.50 -18.81
N ARG A 468 4.70 23.38 -18.34
CA ARG A 468 5.08 24.66 -17.74
C ARG A 468 5.97 24.46 -16.51
N GLY A 469 5.60 23.52 -15.63
CA GLY A 469 6.40 23.17 -14.46
C GLY A 469 7.78 22.62 -14.82
N VAL A 470 7.86 21.76 -15.84
CA VAL A 470 9.12 21.24 -16.40
C VAL A 470 9.98 22.39 -16.92
N PHE A 471 9.39 23.28 -17.72
CA PHE A 471 10.10 24.44 -18.29
C PHE A 471 10.65 25.35 -17.19
N THR A 472 9.84 25.67 -16.17
CA THR A 472 10.28 26.45 -15.02
C THR A 472 11.40 25.76 -14.24
N ARG A 473 11.29 24.47 -13.94
CA ARG A 473 12.30 23.73 -13.15
C ARG A 473 13.62 23.51 -13.88
N LEU A 474 13.57 23.38 -15.21
CA LEU A 474 14.76 23.24 -16.07
C LEU A 474 15.32 24.60 -16.52
N GLY A 475 14.61 25.71 -16.28
CA GLY A 475 15.02 27.03 -16.75
C GLY A 475 14.93 27.24 -18.26
N ILE A 476 14.13 26.42 -18.95
CA ILE A 476 13.92 26.47 -20.40
C ILE A 476 12.57 27.10 -20.73
N ARG A 477 12.38 27.54 -21.98
CA ARG A 477 11.18 28.27 -22.42
C ARG A 477 10.38 27.54 -23.47
N SER A 478 10.95 26.49 -24.07
CA SER A 478 10.32 25.81 -25.20
C SER A 478 10.49 24.30 -25.17
N ARG A 479 9.58 23.64 -25.90
CA ARG A 479 9.63 22.20 -26.14
C ARG A 479 10.85 21.80 -26.98
N ILE A 480 11.34 22.69 -27.85
CA ILE A 480 12.55 22.47 -28.64
C ILE A 480 13.79 22.49 -27.74
N GLU A 481 13.86 23.41 -26.78
CA GLU A 481 14.92 23.43 -25.76
C GLU A 481 14.87 22.17 -24.89
N LEU A 482 13.67 21.66 -24.58
CA LEU A 482 13.52 20.39 -23.85
C LEU A 482 14.11 19.20 -24.62
N VAL A 483 13.85 19.12 -25.94
CA VAL A 483 14.41 18.07 -26.81
C VAL A 483 15.94 18.14 -26.83
N ARG A 484 16.51 19.34 -26.98
CA ARG A 484 17.97 19.54 -26.99
C ARG A 484 18.61 19.13 -25.67
N LEU A 485 18.04 19.60 -24.56
CA LEU A 485 18.54 19.31 -23.21
C LEU A 485 18.53 17.80 -22.91
N LEU A 486 17.49 17.07 -23.34
CA LEU A 486 17.39 15.63 -23.12
C LEU A 486 18.27 14.81 -24.09
N ALA A 487 18.58 15.34 -25.27
CA ALA A 487 19.52 14.72 -26.21
C ALA A 487 20.98 14.87 -25.75
N GLU A 488 21.34 16.01 -25.15
CA GLU A 488 22.69 16.29 -24.63
C GLU A 488 23.04 15.48 -23.37
N GLY A 489 22.04 15.09 -22.55
CA GLY A 489 22.23 14.22 -21.38
C GLY A 489 22.34 12.71 -21.69
N GLY A 490 22.23 12.31 -22.96
CA GLY A 490 22.23 10.90 -23.41
C GLY A 490 23.50 10.42 -24.12
N SER A 491 24.50 11.29 -24.34
CA SER A 491 25.76 10.89 -24.98
C SER A 491 26.75 10.32 -23.94
N PRO A 492 27.28 9.10 -24.12
CA PRO A 492 28.41 8.66 -23.32
C PRO A 492 29.65 9.50 -23.68
N PRO A 493 30.56 9.77 -22.73
CA PRO A 493 31.85 10.38 -23.07
C PRO A 493 32.59 9.42 -24.01
N GLY A 494 33.11 9.97 -25.11
CA GLY A 494 33.78 9.22 -26.18
C GLY A 494 35.08 8.55 -25.77
#